data_AF-A0A962E2S0-F1
#
_entry.id   AF-A0A962E2S0-F1
#
_cell.length_a   1.000
_cell.length_b   1.000
_cell.length_c   1.000
_cell.angle_alpha   90.00
_cell.angle_beta   90.00
_cell.angle_gamma   90.00
#
_symmetry.space_group_name_H-M   'P 1'
#
loop_
_entity.id
_entity.type
_entity.pdbx_description
1 polymer ?
#
loop_
_entity_poly.entity_id
_entity_poly.type
_entity_poly.pdbx_seq_one_letter_code
_entity_poly.pdbx_strand_id
1 'polypeptide(L)' 'MIWSKCLKRLQSEVSAQEIDIWLRPLKVIEELNSINIIAPNDIIMDRINDNYLKLLKLA' A
#
# COMPACT_ATOMS: atom_id res chain seq x y z
N MET A 1 -6.11 4.79 -11.60
CA MET A 1 -6.28 4.74 -10.14
C MET A 1 -6.57 3.32 -9.65
N ILE A 2 -5.64 2.42 -9.96
CA ILE A 2 -5.47 1.10 -9.34
C ILE A 2 -5.13 1.30 -7.84
N TRP A 3 -4.33 2.32 -7.50
CA TRP A 3 -3.95 2.58 -6.10
C TRP A 3 -5.16 2.90 -5.22
N SER A 4 -6.07 3.75 -5.68
CA SER A 4 -7.28 4.08 -4.93
C SER A 4 -8.19 2.86 -4.72
N LYS A 5 -8.16 1.86 -5.62
CA LYS A 5 -8.88 0.59 -5.42
C LYS A 5 -8.18 -0.28 -4.38
N CYS A 6 -6.85 -0.38 -4.45
CA CYS A 6 -6.06 -1.07 -3.43
C CYS A 6 -6.29 -0.46 -2.04
N LEU A 7 -6.25 0.87 -1.93
CA LEU A 7 -6.43 1.59 -0.68
C LEU A 7 -7.83 1.38 -0.09
N LYS A 8 -8.88 1.38 -0.92
CA LYS A 8 -10.24 1.02 -0.48
C LYS A 8 -10.34 -0.40 0.04
N ARG A 9 -9.65 -1.36 -0.58
CA ARG A 9 -9.63 -2.75 -0.13
C ARG A 9 -8.87 -2.89 1.18
N LEU A 10 -7.72 -2.23 1.28
CA LEU A 10 -6.96 -2.09 2.53
C LEU A 10 -7.83 -1.51 3.65
N GLN A 11 -8.60 -0.44 3.41
CA GLN A 11 -9.52 0.13 4.41
C GLN A 11 -10.60 -0.84 4.91
N SER A 12 -10.93 -1.89 4.14
CA SER A 12 -11.89 -2.91 4.56
C SER A 12 -11.28 -4.02 5.41
N GLU A 13 -9.97 -4.26 5.27
CA GLU A 13 -9.26 -5.35 5.97
C GLU A 13 -8.39 -4.83 7.12
N VAL A 14 -8.04 -3.54 7.10
CA VAL A 14 -7.02 -2.92 7.95
C VAL A 14 -7.60 -1.66 8.57
N SER A 15 -7.28 -1.44 9.84
CA SER A 15 -7.78 -0.28 10.58
C SER A 15 -7.29 1.04 9.95
N ALA A 16 -8.13 2.07 9.97
CA ALA A 16 -7.76 3.40 9.47
C ALA A 16 -6.48 3.94 10.14
N GLN A 17 -6.25 3.58 11.40
CA GLN A 17 -5.09 3.98 12.19
C GLN A 17 -3.79 3.38 11.65
N GLU A 18 -3.80 2.11 11.24
CA GLU A 18 -2.65 1.47 10.60
C GLU A 18 -2.39 2.04 9.21
N ILE A 19 -3.43 2.38 8.45
CA ILE A 19 -3.26 3.02 7.14
C ILE A 19 -2.58 4.39 7.29
N ASP A 20 -2.97 5.18 8.28
CA ASP A 20 -2.33 6.46 8.56
C ASP A 20 -0.85 6.32 9.00
N ILE A 21 -0.49 5.23 9.68
CA ILE A 21 0.89 4.99 10.12
C ILE A 21 1.76 4.41 8.99
N TRP A 22 1.22 3.45 8.24
CA TRP A 22 2.00 2.63 7.30
C TRP A 22 1.86 3.05 5.85
N LEU A 23 0.67 3.53 5.42
CA LEU A 23 0.43 3.93 4.03
C LEU A 23 0.64 5.42 3.78
N ARG A 24 0.31 6.29 4.74
CA ARG A 24 0.52 7.75 4.60
C ARG A 24 1.97 8.16 4.28
N PRO A 25 3.02 7.53 4.85
CA PRO A 25 4.39 7.89 4.51
C PRO A 25 4.88 7.26 3.20
N LEU A 26 4.10 6.37 2.56
CA LEU A 26 4.48 5.77 1.28
C LEU A 26 4.28 6.76 0.14
N LYS A 27 5.25 6.81 -0.76
CA LYS A 27 5.06 7.46 -2.06
C LYS A 27 4.59 6.43 -3.06
N VAL A 28 3.49 6.74 -3.74
CA VAL A 28 2.95 5.85 -4.77
C VAL A 28 3.02 6.54 -6.12
N ILE A 29 3.68 5.88 -7.06
CA ILE A 29 3.82 6.29 -8.44
C ILE A 29 2.97 5.32 -9.26
N GLU A 30 1.88 5.84 -9.80
CA GLU A 30 0.97 5.08 -10.65
C GLU A 30 1.38 5.30 -12.12
N GLU A 31 1.73 4.21 -12.80
CA GLU A 31 2.06 4.18 -14.22
C GLU A 31 0.92 3.51 -15.01
N LEU A 32 1.03 3.49 -16.35
CA LEU A 32 -0.03 3.01 -17.25
C LEU A 32 -0.56 1.61 -16.89
N ASN A 33 0.32 0.69 -16.49
CA ASN A 33 -0.03 -0.70 -16.17
C ASN A 33 0.55 -1.20 -14.83
N SER A 34 1.17 -0.33 -14.03
CA SER A 34 1.85 -0.73 -12.81
C SER A 34 1.77 0.34 -11.73
N ILE A 35 1.98 -0.08 -10.49
CA ILE A 35 2.12 0.82 -9.35
C ILE A 35 3.49 0.56 -8.71
N ASN A 36 4.27 1.62 -8.58
CA ASN A 36 5.50 1.62 -7.82
C ASN A 36 5.24 2.26 -6.45
N ILE A 37 5.49 1.50 -5.39
CA ILE A 37 5.35 1.95 -4.00
C ILE A 37 6.75 2.11 -3.43
N ILE A 38 7.05 3.32 -2.97
CA ILE A 38 8.34 3.68 -2.37
C ILE A 38 8.09 3.91 -0.89
N ALA A 39 8.64 3.02 -0.08
CA ALA A 39 8.69 3.19 1.37
C ALA A 39 9.86 4.11 1.76
N PRO A 40 9.70 4.93 2.80
CA PRO A 40 10.78 5.82 3.26
C PRO A 40 11.84 5.08 4.09
N ASN A 41 11.55 3.87 4.57
CA ASN A 41 12.47 3.01 5.29
C ASN A 41 12.12 1.53 5.10
N ASP A 42 13.09 0.66 5.39
CA ASP A 42 12.97 -0.79 5.18
C ASP A 42 11.94 -1.43 6.12
N ILE A 43 11.74 -0.87 7.32
CA ILE A 43 10.75 -1.38 8.29
C ILE A 43 9.31 -1.26 7.74
N ILE A 44 8.96 -0.11 7.15
CA ILE A 44 7.67 0.07 6.50
C ILE A 44 7.59 -0.86 5.28
N MET A 45 8.69 -1.03 4.53
CA MET A 45 8.74 -1.91 3.37
C MET A 45 8.48 -3.37 3.73
N ASP A 46 9.11 -3.90 4.78
CA ASP A 46 8.88 -5.26 5.26
C ASP A 46 7.45 -5.44 5.74
N ARG A 47 6.90 -4.48 6.47
CA ARG A 47 5.50 -4.57 6.92
C ARG A 47 4.52 -4.54 5.73
N ILE A 48 4.81 -3.75 4.70
CA ILE A 48 4.11 -3.76 3.40
C ILE A 48 4.24 -5.10 2.71
N ASN A 49 5.44 -5.67 2.67
CA ASN A 49 5.68 -6.95 2.03
C ASN A 49 4.98 -8.13 2.72
N ASP A 50 4.93 -8.12 4.06
CA ASP A 50 4.34 -9.21 4.82
C ASP A 50 2.82 -9.16 4.88
N ASN A 51 2.26 -7.95 5.09
CA ASN A 51 0.82 -7.81 5.38
C ASN A 51 0.00 -7.33 4.18
N TYR A 52 0.60 -6.58 3.26
CA TYR A 52 -0.15 -5.78 2.28
C TYR A 52 0.19 -6.13 0.83
N LEU A 53 1.35 -6.74 0.56
CA LEU A 53 1.81 -7.15 -0.77
C LEU A 53 0.83 -8.12 -1.43
N LYS A 54 0.23 -9.03 -0.65
CA LYS A 54 -0.80 -9.96 -1.13
C LYS A 54 -2.06 -9.23 -1.60
N LEU A 55 -2.45 -8.17 -0.89
CA LEU A 55 -3.62 -7.36 -1.24
C LEU A 55 -3.34 -6.45 -2.45
N LEU A 56 -2.08 -6.06 -2.64
CA LEU A 56 -1.63 -5.22 -3.74
C LEU A 56 -1.35 -6.00 -5.04
N LYS A 57 -0.93 -7.27 -4.96
CA LYS A 57 -0.62 -8.13 -6.12
C LYS A 57 -1.85 -8.69 -6.85
N LEU A 58 -3.03 -8.63 -6.25
CA LEU A 58 -4.27 -9.18 -6.81
C LEU A 58 -5.06 -8.18 -7.69
N ALA A 59 -4.47 -7.02 -8.01
CA ALA A 59 -5.09 -5.93 -8.76
C ALA A 59 -4.60 -5.84 -10.20
#